data_AF-A0A842NVS1-F1
#
_entry.id   AF-A0A842NVS1-F1
#
_cell.length_a   1.000
_cell.length_b   1.000
_cell.length_c   1.000
_cell.angle_alpha   90.00
_cell.angle_beta   90.00
_cell.angle_gamma   90.00
#
_symmetry.space_group_name_H-M   'P 1'
#
loop_
_entity.id
_entity.type
_entity.pdbx_description
1 polymer ?
#
loop_
_entity_poly.entity_id
_entity_poly.type
_entity_poly.pdbx_seq_one_letter_code
_entity_poly.pdbx_strand_id
1 'polypeptide(L)' 'MNAKLVKWFGYFGIIAPIFGFAMVFWAISTAPWFSWTGNALSDLGVEGLTAIIFNDGLGMTACLLALFSVGVY' A
#
# COMPACT_ATOMS: atom_id res chain seq x y z
N MET A 1 11.59 0.07 24.83
CA MET A 1 10.48 0.90 24.31
C MET A 1 9.27 0.83 25.24
N ASN A 2 8.45 1.88 25.35
CA ASN A 2 7.26 1.87 26.21
C ASN A 2 6.22 0.85 25.68
N ALA A 3 5.71 -0.05 26.53
CA ALA A 3 4.75 -1.09 26.13
C ALA A 3 3.46 -0.54 25.51
N LYS A 4 3.04 0.69 25.90
CA LYS A 4 1.91 1.37 25.26
C LYS A 4 2.25 1.79 23.82
N LEU A 5 3.47 2.27 23.58
CA LEU A 5 3.92 2.65 22.24
C LEU A 5 4.03 1.43 21.31
N VAL A 6 4.56 0.31 21.80
CA VAL A 6 4.60 -0.97 21.06
C VAL A 6 3.20 -1.36 20.58
N LYS A 7 2.20 -1.31 21.47
CA LYS A 7 0.80 -1.61 21.12
C LYS A 7 0.26 -0.66 20.05
N TRP A 8 0.54 0.63 20.15
CA TRP A 8 0.12 1.61 19.14
C TRP A 8 0.74 1.33 17.78
N PHE A 9 2.04 1.03 17.73
CA PHE A 9 2.71 0.73 16.47
C PHE A 9 2.25 -0.60 15.85
N GLY A 10 1.86 -1.58 16.68
CA GLY A 10 1.28 -2.84 16.23
C GLY A 10 0.05 -2.68 15.33
N TYR A 11 -0.79 -1.67 15.55
CA TYR A 11 -1.96 -1.42 14.71
C TYR A 11 -1.61 -1.09 13.25
N PHE A 12 -0.47 -0.45 13.00
CA PHE A 12 -0.03 -0.16 11.64
C PHE A 12 0.26 -1.44 10.83
N GLY A 13 0.63 -2.55 11.50
CA GLY A 13 0.80 -3.84 10.84
C GLY A 13 -0.50 -4.44 10.29
N ILE A 14 -1.64 -4.07 10.87
CA ILE A 14 -2.98 -4.47 10.39
C ILE A 14 -3.50 -3.47 9.36
N ILE A 15 -3.33 -2.17 9.62
CA ILE A 15 -3.83 -1.10 8.74
C ILE A 15 -3.09 -1.08 7.39
N ALA A 16 -1.77 -1.30 7.40
CA ALA A 16 -0.95 -1.22 6.19
C ALA A 16 -1.40 -2.16 5.06
N PRO A 17 -1.61 -3.48 5.26
CA PRO A 17 -2.08 -4.36 4.18
C PRO A 17 -3.49 -4.01 3.72
N ILE A 18 -4.40 -3.63 4.63
CA ILE A 18 -5.77 -3.21 4.25
C ILE A 18 -5.71 -1.98 3.35
N PHE A 19 -4.93 -0.97 3.75
CA PHE A 19 -4.74 0.25 2.97
C PHE A 19 -4.07 -0.04 1.62
N GLY A 20 -3.02 -0.86 1.60
CA GLY A 20 -2.32 -1.23 0.38
C GLY A 20 -3.22 -1.94 -0.64
N PHE A 21 -3.98 -2.94 -0.22
CA PHE A 21 -4.95 -3.60 -1.11
C PHE A 21 -6.03 -2.64 -1.60
N ALA A 22 -6.53 -1.75 -0.74
CA ALA A 22 -7.52 -0.74 -1.15
C ALA A 22 -6.97 0.19 -2.24
N MET A 23 -5.73 0.68 -2.10
CA MET A 23 -5.08 1.51 -3.11
C MET A 23 -4.83 0.75 -4.42
N VAL A 24 -4.40 -0.51 -4.35
CA VAL A 24 -4.21 -1.35 -5.54
C VAL A 24 -5.53 -1.59 -6.28
N PHE A 25 -6.61 -1.95 -5.57
CA PHE A 25 -7.91 -2.14 -6.21
C PHE A 25 -8.46 -0.85 -6.79
N TRP A 26 -8.24 0.29 -6.12
CA TRP A 26 -8.63 1.58 -6.66
C TRP A 26 -7.83 1.91 -7.94
N ALA A 27 -6.51 1.70 -7.94
CA ALA A 27 -5.69 1.88 -9.14
C ALA A 27 -6.18 1.00 -10.30
N ILE A 28 -6.45 -0.29 -10.06
CA ILE A 28 -7.01 -1.21 -11.06
C ILE A 28 -8.32 -0.67 -11.64
N SER A 29 -9.22 -0.12 -10.81
CA SER A 29 -10.49 0.43 -11.28
C SER A 29 -10.34 1.62 -12.24
N THR A 30 -9.19 2.29 -12.22
CA THR A 30 -8.85 3.42 -13.10
C THR A 30 -8.05 3.02 -14.34
N ALA A 31 -7.70 1.73 -14.49
CA ALA A 31 -6.83 1.22 -15.54
C ALA A 31 -7.56 0.21 -16.45
N PRO A 32 -8.25 0.67 -17.52
CA PRO A 32 -9.03 -0.22 -18.40
C PRO A 32 -8.22 -1.31 -19.11
N TRP A 33 -6.91 -1.10 -19.23
CA TRP A 33 -5.96 -2.03 -19.86
C TRP A 33 -5.46 -3.15 -18.92
N PHE A 34 -5.78 -3.05 -17.63
CA PHE A 34 -5.33 -4.02 -16.63
C PHE A 34 -5.90 -5.42 -16.90
N SER A 35 -5.06 -6.44 -16.73
CA SER A 35 -5.44 -7.84 -16.79
C SER A 35 -4.64 -8.64 -15.78
N TRP A 36 -5.33 -9.41 -14.93
CA TRP A 36 -4.71 -10.25 -13.90
C TRP A 36 -3.71 -11.28 -14.43
N THR A 37 -3.89 -11.73 -15.67
CA THR A 37 -3.05 -12.77 -16.29
C THR A 37 -2.21 -12.28 -17.46
N GLY A 38 -2.52 -11.09 -17.99
CA GLY A 38 -1.88 -10.56 -19.18
C GLY A 38 -1.05 -9.31 -18.93
N ASN A 39 -1.54 -8.38 -18.10
CA ASN A 39 -1.00 -7.03 -17.95
C ASN A 39 -1.22 -6.50 -16.52
N ALA A 40 -0.27 -6.73 -15.61
CA ALA A 40 -0.35 -6.13 -14.28
C ALA A 40 0.04 -4.65 -14.30
N LEU A 41 -0.41 -3.88 -13.29
CA LEU A 41 -0.07 -2.47 -13.15
C LEU A 41 1.45 -2.22 -13.13
N SER A 42 2.20 -3.10 -12.48
CA SER A 42 3.66 -3.04 -12.40
C SER A 42 4.38 -3.34 -13.71
N ASP A 43 3.78 -4.15 -14.58
CA ASP A 43 4.48 -4.75 -15.73
C ASP A 43 4.56 -3.78 -16.91
N LEU A 44 3.46 -3.06 -17.17
CA LEU A 44 3.39 -2.05 -18.22
C LEU A 44 3.76 -0.64 -17.73
N GLY A 45 3.93 -0.50 -16.42
CA GLY A 45 3.98 0.81 -15.77
C GLY A 45 2.59 1.46 -15.70
N VAL A 46 2.51 2.51 -14.89
CA VAL A 46 1.27 3.27 -14.68
C VAL A 46 1.52 4.73 -15.03
N GLU A 47 0.52 5.37 -15.64
CA GLU A 47 0.53 6.79 -15.99
C GLU A 47 -0.76 7.49 -15.52
N GLY A 48 -0.75 8.82 -15.54
CA GLY A 48 -1.91 9.65 -15.20
C GLY A 48 -2.46 9.41 -13.78
N LEU A 49 -3.78 9.36 -13.66
CA LEU A 49 -4.46 9.17 -12.37
C LEU A 49 -4.10 7.83 -11.71
N THR A 50 -3.99 6.75 -12.50
CA THR A 50 -3.61 5.42 -12.01
C THR A 50 -2.24 5.45 -11.36
N ALA A 51 -1.28 6.19 -11.94
CA ALA A 51 0.06 6.32 -11.38
C ALA A 51 0.08 7.00 -10.01
N ILE A 52 -0.68 8.09 -9.87
CA ILE A 52 -0.79 8.82 -8.60
C ILE A 52 -1.34 7.88 -7.52
N ILE A 53 -2.47 7.21 -7.79
CA ILE A 53 -3.11 6.32 -6.82
C ILE A 53 -2.20 5.14 -6.46
N PHE A 54 -1.60 4.49 -7.47
CA PHE A 54 -0.77 3.30 -7.25
C PHE A 54 0.54 3.64 -6.52
N ASN A 55 1.29 4.62 -7.01
CA ASN A 55 2.62 4.94 -6.47
C ASN A 55 2.53 5.59 -5.10
N ASP A 56 1.67 6.59 -4.92
CA ASP A 56 1.52 7.25 -3.62
C ASP A 56 0.85 6.32 -2.61
N GLY A 57 -0.08 5.48 -3.06
CA GLY A 57 -0.70 4.44 -2.25
C GLY A 57 0.31 3.43 -1.72
N LEU A 58 1.17 2.90 -2.58
CA LEU A 58 2.26 2.00 -2.17
C LEU A 58 3.29 2.69 -1.27
N GLY A 59 3.64 3.94 -1.58
CA GLY A 59 4.53 4.76 -0.74
C GLY A 59 3.98 4.94 0.67
N MET A 60 2.69 5.26 0.80
CA MET A 60 2.04 5.39 2.10
C MET A 60 1.92 4.04 2.81
N THR A 61 1.64 2.94 2.11
CA THR A 61 1.71 1.59 2.70
C THR A 61 3.09 1.29 3.27
N ALA A 62 4.17 1.66 2.56
CA ALA A 62 5.52 1.50 3.05
C ALA A 62 5.78 2.36 4.31
N CYS A 63 5.29 3.60 4.35
CA CYS A 63 5.35 4.43 5.55
C CYS A 63 4.63 3.79 6.75
N LEU A 64 3.43 3.23 6.54
CA LEU A 64 2.68 2.53 7.59
C LEU A 64 3.45 1.29 8.09
N LEU A 65 4.02 0.50 7.19
CA LEU A 65 4.87 -0.64 7.56
C LEU A 65 6.15 -0.22 8.29
N ALA A 66 6.73 0.92 7.93
CA ALA A 66 7.88 1.47 8.66
C ALA A 66 7.50 1.89 10.09
N LEU A 67 6.31 2.46 10.29
CA LEU A 67 5.79 2.74 11.64
C LEU A 67 5.56 1.44 12.42
N PHE A 68 5.01 0.41 11.77
CA PHE A 68 4.88 -0.90 12.39
C PHE A 68 6.24 -1.49 12.81
N SER A 69 7.26 -1.41 11.95
CA SER A 69 8.57 -1.99 12.23
C SER A 69 9.25 -1.34 13.44
N VAL A 70 9.06 -0.04 13.67
CA VAL A 70 9.51 0.64 14.91
C VAL A 70 8.95 -0.03 16.15
N GLY A 71 7.73 -0.59 16.10
CA GLY A 71 7.09 -1.29 17.22
C GLY A 71 7.59 -2.72 17.48
N VAL A 72 8.31 -3.31 16.52
CA VAL A 72 8.76 -4.71 16.56
C VAL A 72 10.20 -4.85 17.07
N TYR A 73 11.03 -3.81 16.91
CA TYR A 73 12.41 -3.73 17.40
C TYR A 73 12.51 -2.96 18.72
#